data_AF-A0A485KUE1-F1
#
_entry.id   AF-A0A485KUE1-F1
#
_cell.length_a   1.000
_cell.length_b   1.000
_cell.length_c   1.000
_cell.angle_alpha   90.00
_cell.angle_beta   90.00
_cell.angle_gamma   90.00
#
_symmetry.space_group_name_H-M   'P 1'
#
loop_
_entity.id
_entity.type
_entity.pdbx_description
1 polymer ?
#
loop_
_entity_poly.entity_id
_entity_poly.type
_entity_poly.pdbx_seq_one_letter_code
_entity_poly.pdbx_strand_id
1 'polypeptide(L)'
;MSSFSLPPLPHLPPLHAWLPSHTLHPRDSSFLQPPLPPIPQSLFLRPSPVSLSSSSAPNPATTTTTTSAASEIPGQCLDPACTTAVRYRGFCKAHGGSRKCKVIGCTKGGQGNNLCIGHGGGKRCEVDGCFKASQSRGLCKAHGGGARCIEPGCNKSSQGSDGRCRKHGGGKRCTVDGCLVGAQRGNKCAIHGGTRYCTEPTCNRTDRGGGFCEMHRKNKVCKQPACSRLRKEQCGGFCMTHHRANLILSGKQPSDGDNDGDSVATDEQRSSHDGGD
;
A
#
# COMPACT_ATOMS: atom_id res chain seq x y z
N MET A 1 6.38 -49.51 57.70
CA MET A 1 5.07 -49.02 58.17
C MET A 1 5.20 -47.54 58.48
N SER A 2 4.67 -46.65 57.64
CA SER A 2 4.32 -45.24 57.95
C SER A 2 3.78 -44.61 56.67
N SER A 3 2.52 -44.92 56.38
CA SER A 3 1.71 -44.30 55.34
C SER A 3 1.17 -42.97 55.87
N PHE A 4 1.65 -41.84 55.32
CA PHE A 4 1.09 -40.53 55.62
C PHE A 4 -0.12 -40.28 54.71
N SER A 5 -1.30 -40.22 55.33
CA SER A 5 -2.56 -39.86 54.71
C SER A 5 -2.72 -38.34 54.69
N LEU A 6 -2.99 -37.76 53.52
CA LEU A 6 -3.29 -36.33 53.36
C LEU A 6 -4.77 -36.05 53.67
N PRO A 7 -5.10 -34.94 54.36
CA PRO A 7 -6.49 -34.58 54.67
C PRO A 7 -7.25 -34.00 53.46
N PRO A 8 -8.59 -34.08 53.43
CA PRO A 8 -9.42 -33.61 52.32
C PRO A 8 -9.53 -32.08 52.28
N LEU A 9 -9.62 -31.53 51.06
CA LEU A 9 -9.83 -30.10 50.81
C LEU A 9 -11.31 -29.71 50.97
N PRO A 10 -11.61 -28.50 51.49
CA PRO A 10 -12.98 -28.01 51.60
C PRO A 10 -13.56 -27.56 50.25
N HIS A 11 -14.86 -27.80 50.09
CA HIS A 11 -15.68 -27.49 48.92
C HIS A 11 -15.94 -25.98 48.80
N LEU A 12 -15.78 -25.43 47.59
CA LEU A 12 -16.20 -24.06 47.27
C LEU A 12 -17.60 -24.06 46.64
N PRO A 13 -18.51 -23.13 47.02
CA PRO A 13 -19.82 -22.99 46.42
C PRO A 13 -19.79 -22.25 45.05
N PRO A 14 -20.81 -22.44 44.19
CA PRO A 14 -20.82 -21.93 42.81
C PRO A 14 -21.20 -20.45 42.73
N LEU A 15 -20.43 -19.69 41.94
CA LEU A 15 -20.72 -18.29 41.63
C LEU A 15 -21.54 -18.18 40.34
N HIS A 16 -22.86 -18.15 40.47
CA HIS A 16 -23.78 -17.61 39.47
C HIS A 16 -24.76 -16.68 40.18
N ALA A 17 -24.60 -15.36 40.02
CA ALA A 17 -25.69 -14.38 40.21
C ALA A 17 -25.20 -12.93 40.02
N TRP A 18 -24.93 -12.48 38.78
CA TRP A 18 -24.97 -11.05 38.46
C TRP A 18 -25.42 -10.85 37.00
N LEU A 19 -26.74 -10.81 36.79
CA LEU A 19 -27.35 -10.11 35.65
C LEU A 19 -28.13 -8.92 36.22
N PRO A 20 -27.90 -7.68 35.73
CA PRO A 20 -28.87 -6.61 35.86
C PRO A 20 -29.90 -6.68 34.74
N SER A 21 -31.17 -6.80 35.14
CA SER A 21 -32.35 -6.61 34.32
C SER A 21 -32.40 -5.17 33.80
N HIS A 22 -32.40 -4.99 32.48
CA HIS A 22 -32.84 -3.73 31.87
C HIS A 22 -34.01 -3.98 30.92
N THR A 23 -35.08 -3.29 31.29
CA THR A 23 -36.44 -3.24 30.77
C THR A 23 -36.49 -2.88 29.28
N LEU A 24 -37.39 -3.55 28.57
CA LEU A 24 -37.83 -3.24 27.22
C LEU A 24 -38.43 -1.82 27.16
N HIS A 25 -38.06 -1.05 26.13
CA HIS A 25 -38.90 0.02 25.58
C HIS A 25 -39.06 -0.20 24.07
N PRO A 26 -40.29 -0.33 23.55
CA PRO A 26 -40.56 -0.12 22.15
C PRO A 26 -40.66 1.39 21.90
N ARG A 27 -40.00 1.88 20.85
CA ARG A 27 -40.20 3.24 20.37
C ARG A 27 -40.57 3.18 18.90
N ASP A 28 -41.87 3.02 18.67
CA ASP A 28 -42.54 3.58 17.50
C ASP A 28 -42.40 5.10 17.53
N SER A 29 -42.00 5.68 16.40
CA SER A 29 -42.50 6.96 15.88
C SER A 29 -41.55 7.50 14.81
N SER A 30 -41.90 7.22 13.55
CA SER A 30 -42.08 8.22 12.49
C SER A 30 -41.40 9.58 12.72
N PHE A 31 -40.18 9.72 12.23
CA PHE A 31 -39.63 11.05 11.90
C PHE A 31 -39.65 11.22 10.38
N LEU A 32 -40.73 11.84 9.91
CA LEU A 32 -40.80 12.47 8.59
C LEU A 32 -39.73 13.56 8.55
N GLN A 33 -38.76 13.44 7.65
CA GLN A 33 -37.89 14.57 7.29
C GLN A 33 -38.70 15.56 6.44
N PRO A 34 -38.65 16.88 6.70
CA PRO A 34 -39.22 17.87 5.79
C PRO A 34 -38.43 17.92 4.47
N PRO A 35 -39.09 18.20 3.33
CA PRO A 35 -38.42 18.34 2.04
C PRO A 35 -37.50 19.57 2.03
N LEU A 36 -36.31 19.40 1.44
CA LEU A 36 -35.35 20.48 1.18
C LEU A 36 -35.94 21.50 0.18
N PRO A 37 -35.64 22.80 0.32
CA PRO A 37 -36.07 23.81 -0.65
C PRO A 37 -35.34 23.66 -1.99
N PRO A 38 -35.96 24.07 -3.11
CA PRO A 38 -35.33 24.01 -4.43
C PRO A 38 -34.17 25.01 -4.54
N ILE A 39 -33.09 24.56 -5.15
CA ILE A 39 -31.91 25.35 -5.47
C ILE A 39 -32.27 26.31 -6.62
N PRO A 40 -32.05 27.63 -6.49
CA PRO A 40 -32.32 28.56 -7.59
C PRO A 40 -31.36 28.32 -8.76
N GLN A 41 -31.94 28.17 -9.95
CA GLN A 41 -31.22 28.12 -11.22
C GLN A 41 -30.97 29.54 -11.73
N SER A 42 -29.79 30.08 -11.45
CA SER A 42 -29.15 31.15 -12.23
C SER A 42 -27.65 31.08 -11.85
N LEU A 43 -26.68 31.03 -12.75
CA LEU A 43 -26.49 31.81 -13.96
C LEU A 43 -25.75 30.97 -15.00
N PHE A 44 -26.40 30.72 -16.14
CA PHE A 44 -25.72 30.42 -17.38
C PHE A 44 -25.10 31.72 -17.91
N LEU A 45 -23.80 31.92 -17.72
CA LEU A 45 -23.04 32.83 -18.58
C LEU A 45 -21.92 32.07 -19.28
N ARG A 46 -22.12 31.91 -20.58
CA ARG A 46 -21.24 31.34 -21.59
C ARG A 46 -20.34 32.46 -22.11
N PRO A 47 -19.00 32.36 -22.02
CA PRO A 47 -18.14 33.28 -22.75
C PRO A 47 -18.01 32.81 -24.20
N SER A 48 -18.43 33.67 -25.12
CA SER A 48 -18.07 33.60 -26.54
C SER A 48 -16.56 33.82 -26.72
N PRO A 49 -15.92 33.15 -27.69
CA PRO A 49 -14.50 33.35 -27.95
C PRO A 49 -14.28 34.70 -28.65
N VAL A 50 -13.47 35.57 -28.04
CA VAL A 50 -12.89 36.73 -28.70
C VAL A 50 -11.76 36.24 -29.62
N SER A 51 -11.96 36.43 -30.92
CA SER A 51 -10.92 36.30 -31.93
C SER A 51 -9.93 37.44 -31.77
N LEU A 52 -8.69 37.14 -31.39
CA LEU A 52 -7.56 38.02 -31.67
C LEU A 52 -6.80 37.47 -32.87
N SER A 53 -6.97 38.17 -33.97
CA SER A 53 -6.13 38.13 -35.15
C SER A 53 -4.73 38.62 -34.79
N SER A 54 -3.71 37.80 -35.04
CA SER A 54 -2.32 38.25 -35.07
C SER A 54 -1.71 37.85 -36.40
N SER A 55 -1.23 38.89 -37.07
CA SER A 55 -0.81 38.96 -38.45
C SER A 55 0.41 38.11 -38.77
N SER A 56 0.38 37.65 -40.01
CA SER A 56 1.44 37.03 -40.80
C SER A 56 2.78 37.78 -40.80
N ALA A 57 3.87 37.02 -40.68
CA ALA A 57 5.08 37.21 -41.47
C ALA A 57 5.73 35.83 -41.76
N PRO A 58 6.36 35.62 -42.93
CA PRO A 58 6.69 34.28 -43.43
C PRO A 58 8.18 33.92 -43.33
N ASN A 59 8.44 32.64 -43.58
CA ASN A 59 9.66 31.99 -44.12
C ASN A 59 10.48 31.12 -43.13
N PRO A 60 11.28 30.14 -43.62
CA PRO A 60 11.24 29.45 -44.91
C PRO A 60 11.16 27.91 -44.77
N ALA A 61 10.83 27.27 -45.90
CA ALA A 61 10.89 25.84 -46.09
C ALA A 61 12.24 25.25 -45.62
N THR A 62 12.16 24.23 -44.75
CA THR A 62 13.25 23.26 -44.58
C THR A 62 12.70 21.89 -44.93
N THR A 63 13.22 21.37 -46.03
CA THR A 63 13.06 20.01 -46.53
C THR A 63 13.45 19.00 -45.46
N THR A 64 12.57 18.08 -45.09
CA THR A 64 12.95 16.70 -44.74
C THR A 64 11.73 15.78 -44.64
N THR A 65 11.76 14.77 -45.51
CA THR A 65 11.30 13.40 -45.27
C THR A 65 9.80 13.13 -45.23
N THR A 66 9.31 12.69 -46.38
CA THR A 66 8.21 11.73 -46.53
C THR A 66 8.41 10.56 -45.56
N THR A 67 7.69 10.56 -44.44
CA THR A 67 7.40 9.35 -43.68
C THR A 67 5.95 9.45 -43.22
N SER A 68 5.11 8.67 -43.92
CA SER A 68 3.79 8.17 -43.55
C SER A 68 3.03 8.91 -42.44
N ALA A 69 2.01 9.64 -42.84
CA ALA A 69 0.98 10.18 -41.97
C ALA A 69 0.35 9.07 -41.09
N ALA A 70 0.70 9.13 -39.80
CA ALA A 70 -0.19 9.04 -38.66
C ALA A 70 -1.29 7.96 -38.66
N SER A 71 -1.00 6.81 -38.04
CA SER A 71 -1.96 6.13 -37.16
C SER A 71 -1.97 6.75 -35.75
N GLU A 72 -1.82 8.07 -35.63
CA GLU A 72 -1.97 8.75 -34.34
C GLU A 72 -3.44 8.94 -34.04
N ILE A 73 -4.07 7.89 -33.52
CA ILE A 73 -5.43 8.00 -32.99
C ILE A 73 -5.35 8.85 -31.71
N PRO A 74 -6.04 10.00 -31.65
CA PRO A 74 -5.97 10.90 -30.50
C PRO A 74 -6.27 10.17 -29.19
N GLY A 75 -5.37 10.29 -28.21
CA GLY A 75 -5.52 9.66 -26.91
C GLY A 75 -5.04 8.21 -26.82
N GLN A 76 -4.31 7.68 -27.82
CA GLN A 76 -3.58 6.42 -27.72
C GLN A 76 -2.12 6.60 -27.30
N CYS A 77 -1.59 5.59 -26.62
CA CYS A 77 -0.21 5.57 -26.16
C CYS A 77 0.77 5.83 -27.31
N LEU A 78 1.76 6.69 -27.08
CA LEU A 78 2.85 7.00 -28.03
C LEU A 78 3.81 5.82 -28.31
N ASP A 79 3.51 4.64 -27.78
CA ASP A 79 4.27 3.43 -28.12
C ASP A 79 3.64 2.82 -29.37
N PRO A 80 4.39 2.63 -30.46
CA PRO A 80 3.84 2.31 -31.79
C PRO A 80 3.12 0.96 -31.84
N ALA A 81 3.36 0.06 -30.89
CA ALA A 81 2.69 -1.23 -30.79
C ALA A 81 1.52 -1.21 -29.78
N CYS A 82 1.15 -0.04 -29.25
CA CYS A 82 0.24 0.08 -28.13
C CYS A 82 -1.04 0.84 -28.46
N THR A 83 -2.15 0.13 -28.53
CA THR A 83 -3.48 0.72 -28.76
C THR A 83 -4.17 1.18 -27.46
N THR A 84 -3.51 1.05 -26.31
CA THR A 84 -4.11 1.43 -25.02
C THR A 84 -4.15 2.95 -24.85
N ALA A 85 -5.19 3.45 -24.16
CA ALA A 85 -5.37 4.89 -23.97
C ALA A 85 -4.23 5.54 -23.14
N VAL A 86 -3.88 6.77 -23.52
CA VAL A 86 -2.95 7.64 -22.78
C VAL A 86 -3.48 7.89 -21.39
N ARG A 87 -2.58 7.80 -20.41
CA ARG A 87 -2.84 8.17 -19.02
C ARG A 87 -2.13 9.45 -18.64
N TYR A 88 -0.87 9.60 -19.03
CA TYR A 88 -0.04 10.73 -18.62
C TYR A 88 1.14 10.90 -19.59
N ARG A 89 1.41 12.15 -20.00
CA ARG A 89 2.53 12.51 -20.90
C ARG A 89 2.65 11.60 -22.12
N GLY A 90 1.54 11.33 -22.78
CA GLY A 90 1.53 10.53 -24.01
C GLY A 90 1.62 9.01 -23.83
N PHE A 91 1.88 8.50 -22.63
CA PHE A 91 2.00 7.06 -22.42
C PHE A 91 0.83 6.47 -21.64
N CYS A 92 0.57 5.18 -21.86
CA CYS A 92 -0.33 4.38 -21.05
C CYS A 92 0.37 3.91 -19.77
N LYS A 93 -0.37 3.29 -18.84
CA LYS A 93 0.21 2.81 -17.56
C LYS A 93 1.37 1.83 -17.75
N ALA A 94 1.29 0.94 -18.74
CA ALA A 94 2.33 -0.06 -19.01
C ALA A 94 3.61 0.59 -19.57
N HIS A 95 3.45 1.64 -20.38
CA HIS A 95 4.56 2.36 -21.02
C HIS A 95 4.98 3.63 -20.27
N GLY A 96 4.76 3.68 -18.94
CA GLY A 96 5.28 4.75 -18.09
C GLY A 96 4.35 5.95 -17.88
N GLY A 97 3.12 5.89 -18.38
CA GLY A 97 2.03 6.87 -18.20
C GLY A 97 1.46 6.92 -16.79
N SER A 98 2.31 7.21 -15.81
CA SER A 98 1.93 7.43 -14.42
C SER A 98 2.76 8.55 -13.83
N ARG A 99 2.13 9.43 -13.06
CA ARG A 99 2.85 10.47 -12.31
C ARG A 99 3.73 9.78 -11.28
N LYS A 100 4.98 10.22 -11.16
CA LYS A 100 5.89 9.75 -10.11
C LYS A 100 5.61 10.51 -8.81
N CYS A 101 6.06 9.93 -7.71
CA CYS A 101 6.02 10.56 -6.41
C CYS A 101 6.93 11.81 -6.40
N LYS A 102 6.43 12.94 -5.86
CA LYS A 102 7.14 14.22 -5.75
C LYS A 102 8.36 14.15 -4.84
N VAL A 103 8.36 13.24 -3.87
CA VAL A 103 9.52 13.02 -3.00
C VAL A 103 10.72 12.58 -3.84
N ILE A 104 11.79 13.37 -3.79
CA ILE A 104 13.04 13.17 -4.51
C ILE A 104 13.58 11.75 -4.24
N GLY A 105 14.05 11.09 -5.30
CA GLY A 105 14.54 9.70 -5.24
C GLY A 105 13.43 8.63 -5.13
N CYS A 106 12.14 8.99 -5.10
CA CYS A 106 11.06 8.01 -5.06
C CYS A 106 10.57 7.60 -6.45
N THR A 107 10.88 6.37 -6.86
CA THR A 107 10.46 5.82 -8.17
C THR A 107 9.00 5.36 -8.24
N LYS A 108 8.27 5.43 -7.13
CA LYS A 108 6.88 4.94 -7.01
C LYS A 108 5.90 5.89 -7.69
N GLY A 109 4.81 5.32 -8.23
CA GLY A 109 3.69 6.10 -8.76
C GLY A 109 2.96 6.91 -7.69
N GLY A 110 2.55 8.12 -8.04
CA GLY A 110 1.70 8.98 -7.25
C GLY A 110 0.23 8.56 -7.33
N GLN A 111 -0.47 8.59 -6.21
CA GLN A 111 -1.88 8.19 -6.08
C GLN A 111 -2.83 9.39 -5.83
N GLY A 112 -2.26 10.54 -5.48
CA GLY A 112 -2.96 11.80 -5.20
C GLY A 112 -1.95 12.82 -4.69
N ASN A 113 -2.15 14.11 -5.00
CA ASN A 113 -1.20 15.20 -4.68
C ASN A 113 0.24 14.92 -5.15
N ASN A 114 0.39 14.13 -6.23
CA ASN A 114 1.67 13.65 -6.74
C ASN A 114 2.51 12.89 -5.69
N LEU A 115 1.94 12.32 -4.64
CA LEU A 115 2.65 11.51 -3.65
C LEU A 115 2.26 10.04 -3.79
N CYS A 116 3.20 9.12 -3.53
CA CYS A 116 2.87 7.69 -3.46
C CYS A 116 2.16 7.37 -2.14
N ILE A 117 1.49 6.22 -2.06
CA ILE A 117 0.80 5.77 -0.83
C ILE A 117 1.72 5.71 0.40
N GLY A 118 3.01 5.42 0.20
CA GLY A 118 4.00 5.36 1.27
C GLY A 118 4.46 6.73 1.76
N HIS A 119 4.34 7.77 0.93
CA HIS A 119 4.63 9.17 1.25
C HIS A 119 3.36 10.00 1.44
N GLY A 120 2.22 9.32 1.65
CA GLY A 120 0.99 9.96 2.06
C GLY A 120 0.01 10.32 0.95
N GLY A 121 0.25 9.89 -0.28
CA GLY A 121 -0.72 10.03 -1.37
C GLY A 121 -1.97 9.16 -1.20
N GLY A 122 -3.08 9.62 -1.77
CA GLY A 122 -4.40 8.99 -1.63
C GLY A 122 -5.15 9.46 -0.37
N LYS A 123 -6.43 9.06 -0.27
CA LYS A 123 -7.28 9.41 0.88
C LYS A 123 -6.84 8.67 2.16
N ARG A 124 -6.95 9.32 3.31
CA ARG A 124 -6.67 8.72 4.63
C ARG A 124 -7.95 8.18 5.25
N CYS A 125 -7.76 7.32 6.25
CA CYS A 125 -8.87 6.83 7.06
C CYS A 125 -9.53 8.00 7.79
N GLU A 126 -10.86 8.07 7.77
CA GLU A 126 -11.65 9.12 8.42
C GLU A 126 -11.77 8.95 9.94
N VAL A 127 -11.48 7.75 10.46
CA VAL A 127 -11.39 7.52 11.90
C VAL A 127 -10.27 8.37 12.49
N ASP A 128 -10.61 9.12 13.53
CA ASP A 128 -9.70 10.02 14.23
C ASP A 128 -8.42 9.31 14.71
N GLY A 129 -7.29 9.99 14.56
CA GLY A 129 -5.96 9.43 14.85
C GLY A 129 -5.47 8.31 13.91
N CYS A 130 -6.21 7.94 12.85
CA CYS A 130 -5.81 6.86 11.94
C CYS A 130 -5.09 7.34 10.67
N PHE A 131 -3.76 7.21 10.64
CA PHE A 131 -2.96 7.63 9.47
C PHE A 131 -2.91 6.62 8.31
N LYS A 132 -3.62 5.49 8.40
CA LYS A 132 -3.62 4.45 7.37
C LYS A 132 -4.37 4.93 6.13
N ALA A 133 -3.95 4.43 4.96
CA ALA A 133 -4.64 4.71 3.70
C ALA A 133 -6.05 4.11 3.70
N SER A 134 -7.02 4.90 3.25
CA SER A 134 -8.39 4.45 3.02
C SER A 134 -8.44 3.52 1.82
N GLN A 135 -9.28 2.48 1.91
CA GLN A 135 -9.53 1.56 0.80
C GLN A 135 -10.87 1.85 0.13
N SER A 136 -11.93 1.98 0.93
CA SER A 136 -13.27 2.35 0.46
C SER A 136 -14.03 3.01 1.61
N ARG A 137 -15.08 3.78 1.28
CA ARG A 137 -15.97 4.42 2.27
C ARG A 137 -15.22 5.27 3.31
N GLY A 138 -14.12 5.92 2.92
CA GLY A 138 -13.33 6.72 3.86
C GLY A 138 -12.52 5.92 4.89
N LEU A 139 -12.62 4.58 4.93
CA LEU A 139 -12.05 3.76 6.01
C LEU A 139 -10.84 2.94 5.53
N CYS A 140 -9.89 2.70 6.43
CA CYS A 140 -8.80 1.75 6.17
C CYS A 140 -9.27 0.30 6.33
N LYS A 141 -8.43 -0.67 5.93
CA LYS A 141 -8.77 -2.10 6.06
C LYS A 141 -9.21 -2.51 7.46
N ALA A 142 -8.49 -2.04 8.49
CA ALA A 142 -8.76 -2.35 9.89
C ALA A 142 -10.07 -1.73 10.38
N HIS A 143 -10.42 -0.55 9.86
CA HIS A 143 -11.62 0.20 10.27
C HIS A 143 -12.83 -0.04 9.37
N GLY A 144 -12.81 -1.02 8.46
CA GLY A 144 -13.99 -1.35 7.66
C GLY A 144 -13.89 -1.11 6.16
N GLY A 145 -12.83 -0.48 5.68
CA GLY A 145 -12.70 -0.13 4.25
C GLY A 145 -12.45 -1.29 3.29
N GLY A 146 -12.12 -2.48 3.79
CA GLY A 146 -12.04 -3.69 2.96
C GLY A 146 -13.41 -4.29 2.66
N ALA A 147 -13.51 -5.15 1.64
CA ALA A 147 -14.74 -5.89 1.37
C ALA A 147 -15.19 -6.75 2.57
N ARG A 148 -16.51 -6.84 2.76
CA ARG A 148 -17.15 -7.61 3.84
C ARG A 148 -17.63 -8.96 3.33
N CYS A 149 -17.80 -9.89 4.26
CA CYS A 149 -18.40 -11.18 3.97
C CYS A 149 -19.83 -10.97 3.43
N ILE A 150 -20.16 -11.63 2.32
CA ILE A 150 -21.51 -11.57 1.72
C ILE A 150 -22.56 -12.34 2.54
N GLU A 151 -22.14 -13.30 3.36
CA GLU A 151 -23.06 -14.04 4.23
C GLU A 151 -23.83 -13.11 5.17
N PRO A 152 -25.17 -13.27 5.28
CA PRO A 152 -26.02 -12.40 6.08
C PRO A 152 -25.60 -12.42 7.56
N GLY A 153 -25.56 -11.23 8.18
CA GLY A 153 -25.13 -11.07 9.57
C GLY A 153 -23.62 -11.21 9.82
N CYS A 154 -22.79 -11.42 8.78
CA CYS A 154 -21.35 -11.58 8.96
C CYS A 154 -20.55 -10.29 8.72
N ASN A 155 -20.12 -9.63 9.79
CA ASN A 155 -19.27 -8.42 9.70
C ASN A 155 -17.77 -8.68 9.45
N LYS A 156 -17.38 -9.95 9.22
CA LYS A 156 -15.97 -10.31 8.99
C LYS A 156 -15.51 -9.86 7.61
N SER A 157 -14.23 -9.50 7.46
CA SER A 157 -13.67 -9.14 6.16
C SER A 157 -13.63 -10.33 5.21
N SER A 158 -14.00 -10.10 3.95
CA SER A 158 -13.84 -11.12 2.91
C SER A 158 -12.36 -11.39 2.63
N GLN A 159 -12.09 -12.56 2.06
CA GLN A 159 -10.74 -13.10 1.87
C GLN A 159 -10.47 -13.34 0.39
N GLY A 160 -10.86 -12.43 -0.48
CA GLY A 160 -10.71 -12.60 -1.92
C GLY A 160 -11.83 -11.95 -2.70
N SER A 161 -11.91 -12.29 -3.99
CA SER A 161 -12.93 -11.84 -4.92
C SER A 161 -14.27 -12.54 -4.72
N ASP A 162 -14.29 -13.69 -4.07
CA ASP A 162 -15.48 -14.51 -3.79
C ASP A 162 -16.41 -13.88 -2.74
N GLY A 163 -15.99 -12.77 -2.11
CA GLY A 163 -16.82 -12.02 -1.19
C GLY A 163 -17.05 -12.70 0.15
N ARG A 164 -16.53 -13.90 0.43
CA ARG A 164 -16.73 -14.59 1.71
C ARG A 164 -15.52 -14.45 2.64
N CYS A 165 -15.76 -14.58 3.94
CA CYS A 165 -14.69 -14.62 4.95
C CYS A 165 -14.16 -16.06 5.10
N ARG A 166 -13.01 -16.24 5.75
CA ARG A 166 -12.39 -17.57 6.00
C ARG A 166 -13.38 -18.62 6.53
N LYS A 167 -14.20 -18.26 7.53
CA LYS A 167 -15.18 -19.18 8.13
C LYS A 167 -16.24 -19.61 7.13
N HIS A 168 -16.62 -18.72 6.23
CA HIS A 168 -17.63 -18.96 5.19
C HIS A 168 -16.99 -19.37 3.87
N GLY A 169 -15.79 -19.94 3.92
CA GLY A 169 -15.13 -20.50 2.75
C GLY A 169 -14.34 -19.52 1.87
N GLY A 170 -14.14 -18.29 2.32
CA GLY A 170 -13.31 -17.34 1.60
C GLY A 170 -11.81 -17.60 1.70
N GLY A 171 -11.09 -17.19 0.66
CA GLY A 171 -9.66 -17.40 0.53
C GLY A 171 -9.30 -18.66 -0.26
N LYS A 172 -8.06 -18.69 -0.75
CA LYS A 172 -7.52 -19.82 -1.51
C LYS A 172 -7.51 -21.09 -0.65
N ARG A 173 -7.85 -22.22 -1.24
CA ARG A 173 -7.75 -23.55 -0.61
C ARG A 173 -6.45 -24.23 -1.01
N CYS A 174 -6.06 -25.22 -0.22
CA CYS A 174 -4.92 -26.05 -0.51
C CYS A 174 -5.10 -26.71 -1.90
N THR A 175 -4.05 -26.71 -2.72
CA THR A 175 -4.07 -27.34 -4.06
C THR A 175 -3.92 -28.87 -4.03
N VAL A 176 -3.95 -29.49 -2.85
CA VAL A 176 -3.89 -30.95 -2.74
C VAL A 176 -5.32 -31.45 -2.86
N ASP A 177 -5.55 -32.40 -3.74
CA ASP A 177 -6.87 -32.92 -4.04
C ASP A 177 -7.58 -33.40 -2.78
N GLY A 178 -8.86 -33.03 -2.64
CA GLY A 178 -9.66 -33.31 -1.44
C GLY A 178 -9.36 -32.45 -0.21
N CYS A 179 -8.35 -31.56 -0.24
CA CYS A 179 -8.02 -30.74 0.93
C CYS A 179 -8.81 -29.43 0.98
N LEU A 180 -9.77 -29.33 1.90
CA LEU A 180 -10.60 -28.13 2.08
C LEU A 180 -9.96 -27.05 2.96
N VAL A 181 -8.79 -27.32 3.54
CA VAL A 181 -8.07 -26.40 4.44
C VAL A 181 -7.56 -25.19 3.65
N GLY A 182 -7.63 -24.01 4.28
CA GLY A 182 -7.12 -22.77 3.69
C GLY A 182 -5.63 -22.86 3.34
N ALA A 183 -5.28 -22.40 2.15
CA ALA A 183 -3.90 -22.29 1.72
C ALA A 183 -3.15 -21.21 2.50
N GLN A 184 -1.88 -21.48 2.74
CA GLN A 184 -0.92 -20.55 3.31
C GLN A 184 0.04 -20.10 2.21
N ARG A 185 1.31 -20.54 2.26
CA ARG A 185 2.31 -20.24 1.23
C ARG A 185 2.28 -21.30 0.13
N GLY A 186 2.65 -20.91 -1.09
CA GLY A 186 2.71 -21.84 -2.23
C GLY A 186 1.39 -22.50 -2.58
N ASN A 187 0.25 -21.89 -2.21
CA ASN A 187 -1.10 -22.45 -2.35
C ASN A 187 -1.34 -23.79 -1.60
N LYS A 188 -0.52 -24.14 -0.60
CA LYS A 188 -0.69 -25.36 0.21
C LYS A 188 -1.03 -25.01 1.66
N CYS A 189 -1.75 -25.88 2.36
CA CYS A 189 -2.03 -25.71 3.79
C CYS A 189 -0.82 -26.11 4.64
N ALA A 190 -0.87 -25.88 5.96
CA ALA A 190 0.27 -26.12 6.85
C ALA A 190 0.86 -27.55 6.74
N ILE A 191 -0.01 -28.57 6.71
CA ILE A 191 0.37 -29.98 6.63
C ILE A 191 0.86 -30.40 5.23
N HIS A 192 0.39 -29.73 4.19
CA HIS A 192 0.78 -29.99 2.81
C HIS A 192 1.96 -29.11 2.36
N GLY A 193 2.81 -28.66 3.28
CA GLY A 193 4.02 -27.87 2.95
C GLY A 193 3.79 -26.36 2.78
N GLY A 194 2.66 -25.84 3.26
CA GLY A 194 2.38 -24.39 3.32
C GLY A 194 3.14 -23.65 4.41
N THR A 195 3.89 -24.37 5.25
CA THR A 195 4.75 -23.85 6.31
C THR A 195 6.21 -23.87 5.86
N ARG A 196 6.97 -22.83 6.21
CA ARG A 196 8.43 -22.82 6.06
C ARG A 196 9.10 -23.11 7.40
N TYR A 197 10.28 -23.71 7.34
CA TYR A 197 11.13 -23.92 8.51
C TYR A 197 12.25 -22.89 8.55
N CYS A 198 12.87 -22.79 9.72
CA CYS A 198 14.02 -21.95 9.96
C CYS A 198 15.16 -22.34 9.02
N THR A 199 15.81 -21.35 8.41
CA THR A 199 16.95 -21.52 7.50
C THR A 199 18.23 -21.90 8.24
N GLU A 200 18.30 -21.62 9.54
CA GLU A 200 19.43 -22.04 10.38
C GLU A 200 19.68 -23.56 10.25
N PRO A 201 20.91 -24.00 9.95
CA PRO A 201 21.24 -25.41 9.85
C PRO A 201 20.81 -26.11 11.14
N THR A 202 20.23 -27.31 11.01
CA THR A 202 19.71 -28.15 12.10
C THR A 202 18.45 -27.65 12.83
N CYS A 203 17.89 -26.48 12.48
CA CYS A 203 16.68 -25.97 13.13
C CYS A 203 15.39 -26.38 12.40
N ASN A 204 14.60 -27.26 13.01
CA ASN A 204 13.31 -27.72 12.48
C ASN A 204 12.11 -26.83 12.90
N ARG A 205 12.35 -25.68 13.53
CA ARG A 205 11.26 -24.78 13.99
C ARG A 205 10.67 -24.00 12.83
N THR A 206 9.38 -23.68 12.93
CA THR A 206 8.67 -22.91 11.92
C THR A 206 9.20 -21.47 11.77
N ASP A 207 9.40 -21.04 10.53
CA ASP A 207 9.75 -19.66 10.14
C ASP A 207 8.60 -18.69 10.48
N ARG A 208 8.88 -17.69 11.32
CA ARG A 208 7.93 -16.64 11.70
C ARG A 208 8.04 -15.39 10.81
N GLY A 209 8.87 -15.45 9.78
CA GLY A 209 9.17 -14.40 8.82
C GLY A 209 10.67 -14.29 8.57
N GLY A 210 11.05 -13.99 7.32
CA GLY A 210 12.45 -13.77 6.94
C GLY A 210 13.35 -15.00 6.94
N GLY A 211 12.77 -16.21 7.07
CA GLY A 211 13.54 -17.46 7.09
C GLY A 211 13.98 -17.88 8.50
N PHE A 212 13.50 -17.24 9.58
CA PHE A 212 13.97 -17.53 10.92
C PHE A 212 12.81 -17.81 11.88
N CYS A 213 13.02 -18.80 12.75
CA CYS A 213 12.13 -19.05 13.88
C CYS A 213 12.26 -17.95 14.96
N GLU A 214 11.42 -18.01 15.99
CA GLU A 214 11.39 -16.99 17.05
C GLU A 214 12.72 -16.83 17.80
N MET A 215 13.52 -17.90 17.91
CA MET A 215 14.81 -17.84 18.59
C MET A 215 15.93 -17.31 17.69
N HIS A 216 15.97 -17.73 16.42
CA HIS A 216 17.04 -17.32 15.49
C HIS A 216 16.78 -15.94 14.85
N ARG A 217 15.58 -15.37 15.05
CA ARG A 217 15.26 -14.01 14.59
C ARG A 217 15.59 -12.90 15.59
N LYS A 218 15.93 -13.22 16.86
CA LYS A 218 16.08 -12.22 17.94
C LYS A 218 17.04 -11.09 17.56
N ASN A 219 18.17 -11.42 16.93
CA ASN A 219 19.15 -10.43 16.50
C ASN A 219 18.81 -9.74 15.17
N LYS A 220 17.64 -10.00 14.58
CA LYS A 220 17.19 -9.45 13.28
C LYS A 220 15.86 -8.70 13.40
N VAL A 221 15.36 -8.45 14.61
CA VAL A 221 14.18 -7.61 14.83
C VAL A 221 14.52 -6.13 14.83
N CYS A 222 13.48 -5.31 14.65
CA CYS A 222 13.54 -3.87 14.71
C CYS A 222 14.02 -3.39 16.08
N LYS A 223 14.93 -2.41 16.12
CA LYS A 223 15.40 -1.77 17.36
C LYS A 223 14.32 -1.01 18.16
N GLN A 224 13.14 -0.73 17.57
CA GLN A 224 12.08 0.01 18.26
C GLN A 224 11.49 -0.88 19.38
N PRO A 225 11.35 -0.37 20.61
CA PRO A 225 10.71 -1.11 21.70
C PRO A 225 9.32 -1.62 21.29
N ALA A 226 8.97 -2.83 21.71
CA ALA A 226 7.74 -3.53 21.37
C ALA A 226 7.51 -3.81 19.86
N CYS A 227 8.53 -3.69 19.00
CA CYS A 227 8.41 -4.03 17.58
C CYS A 227 9.06 -5.37 17.22
N SER A 228 8.24 -6.38 16.93
CA SER A 228 8.71 -7.71 16.48
C SER A 228 8.94 -7.83 14.97
N ARG A 229 8.85 -6.73 14.21
CA ARG A 229 9.11 -6.74 12.76
C ARG A 229 10.60 -6.94 12.50
N LEU A 230 10.93 -7.60 11.40
CA LEU A 230 12.33 -7.72 10.98
C LEU A 230 12.90 -6.37 10.56
N ARG A 231 14.15 -6.10 10.96
CA ARG A 231 14.93 -4.99 10.42
C ARG A 231 15.33 -5.29 8.98
N LYS A 232 15.51 -4.25 8.18
CA LYS A 232 16.22 -4.37 6.90
C LYS A 232 17.66 -3.87 7.07
N GLU A 233 18.57 -4.44 6.28
CA GLU A 233 20.00 -4.07 6.31
C GLU A 233 20.18 -2.57 6.06
N GLN A 234 19.51 -2.01 5.05
CA GLN A 234 19.58 -0.58 4.72
C GLN A 234 18.74 0.33 5.63
N CYS A 235 18.20 -0.17 6.75
CA CYS A 235 17.29 0.60 7.62
C CYS A 235 17.88 0.91 9.00
N GLY A 236 19.21 0.88 9.15
CA GLY A 236 19.91 1.31 10.38
C GLY A 236 19.51 0.53 11.64
N GLY A 237 19.01 -0.70 11.49
CA GLY A 237 18.49 -1.49 12.61
C GLY A 237 16.98 -1.45 12.80
N PHE A 238 16.24 -0.67 12.01
CA PHE A 238 14.79 -0.55 12.11
C PHE A 238 14.07 -1.34 11.01
N CYS A 239 12.79 -1.66 11.23
CA CYS A 239 11.91 -2.09 10.16
C CYS A 239 11.59 -0.89 9.24
N MET A 240 11.16 -1.13 7.99
CA MET A 240 10.87 -0.04 7.05
C MET A 240 9.92 1.04 7.60
N THR A 241 8.93 0.65 8.41
CA THR A 241 7.98 1.60 8.99
C THR A 241 8.65 2.50 10.03
N HIS A 242 9.41 1.92 10.96
CA HIS A 242 10.09 2.70 11.98
C HIS A 242 11.29 3.45 11.44
N HIS A 243 11.97 2.92 10.42
CA HIS A 243 13.03 3.66 9.72
C HIS A 243 12.48 4.96 9.11
N ARG A 244 11.34 4.90 8.41
CA ARG A 244 10.68 6.11 7.89
C ARG A 244 10.23 7.07 8.99
N ALA A 245 9.65 6.54 10.08
CA ALA A 245 9.25 7.38 11.21
C ALA A 245 10.47 8.07 11.85
N ASN A 246 11.59 7.37 12.01
CA ASN A 246 12.83 7.93 12.53
C ASN A 246 13.41 9.01 11.63
N LEU A 247 13.39 8.84 10.30
CA LEU A 247 13.85 9.87 9.35
C LEU A 247 13.04 11.17 9.48
N ILE A 248 11.74 11.06 9.74
CA ILE A 248 10.87 12.22 9.96
C ILE A 248 11.20 12.90 11.30
N LEU A 249 11.42 12.11 12.36
CA LEU A 249 11.75 12.63 13.69
C LEU A 249 13.16 13.25 13.78
N SER A 250 14.12 12.72 13.02
CA SER A 250 15.50 13.21 13.01
C SER A 250 15.68 14.50 12.21
N GLY A 251 14.60 15.12 11.71
CA GLY A 251 14.67 16.41 11.02
C GLY A 251 15.51 16.44 9.74
N LYS A 252 15.92 15.27 9.22
CA LYS A 252 16.57 15.17 7.91
C LYS A 252 15.50 15.37 6.84
N GLN A 253 15.19 16.62 6.55
CA GLN A 253 14.84 17.03 5.20
C GLN A 253 15.89 16.41 4.26
N PRO A 254 15.52 15.95 3.04
CA PRO A 254 16.53 15.80 2.01
C PRO A 254 17.25 17.15 1.97
N SER A 255 18.55 17.17 2.29
CA SER A 255 19.35 18.37 2.18
C SER A 255 19.16 18.87 0.76
N ASP A 256 18.54 20.05 0.61
CA ASP A 256 18.76 20.89 -0.55
C ASP A 256 20.28 21.02 -0.65
N GLY A 257 20.85 20.32 -1.63
CA GLY A 257 22.29 20.28 -1.82
C GLY A 257 22.74 21.70 -2.13
N ASP A 258 23.50 22.27 -1.20
CA ASP A 258 24.25 23.48 -1.43
C ASP A 258 25.05 23.36 -2.72
N ASN A 259 24.90 24.40 -3.52
CA ASN A 259 25.51 24.63 -4.81
C ASN A 259 26.97 25.06 -4.59
N ASP A 260 27.89 24.11 -4.66
CA ASP A 260 29.27 24.38 -5.06
C ASP A 260 29.36 23.96 -6.54
N GLY A 261 29.45 24.87 -7.50
CA GLY A 261 30.49 25.88 -7.57
C GLY A 261 31.60 25.35 -8.46
N ASP A 262 31.40 25.52 -9.77
CA ASP A 262 32.37 25.61 -10.86
C ASP A 262 33.85 25.29 -10.56
N SER A 263 34.40 24.29 -11.25
CA SER A 263 35.83 24.24 -11.56
C SER A 263 36.04 23.50 -12.88
N VAL A 264 35.97 24.32 -13.93
CA VAL A 264 36.60 24.17 -15.26
C VAL A 264 37.70 23.10 -15.30
N ALA A 265 37.45 22.02 -16.05
CA ALA A 265 38.51 21.15 -16.55
C ALA A 265 39.06 21.78 -17.84
N THR A 266 40.23 22.40 -17.75
CA THR A 266 41.02 22.80 -18.92
C THR A 266 41.65 21.56 -19.55
N ASP A 267 41.40 21.43 -20.84
CA ASP A 267 42.08 20.56 -21.80
C ASP A 267 43.54 21.01 -21.94
N GLU A 268 44.53 20.12 -21.76
CA GLU A 268 45.82 20.20 -22.46
C GLU A 268 46.64 18.88 -22.35
N GLN A 269 46.93 18.33 -23.54
CA GLN A 269 48.20 17.71 -23.98
C GLN A 269 48.67 16.33 -23.46
N ARG A 270 48.31 15.32 -24.28
CA ARG A 270 49.22 14.52 -25.13
C ARG A 270 50.73 14.87 -25.06
N SER A 271 51.60 13.91 -24.65
CA SER A 271 52.93 13.61 -25.26
C SER A 271 53.74 12.58 -24.44
N SER A 272 53.93 11.38 -25.01
CA SER A 272 55.12 10.50 -25.15
C SER A 272 56.22 10.31 -24.06
N HIS A 273 56.85 9.12 -24.19
CA HIS A 273 58.15 8.58 -23.71
C HIS A 273 58.06 7.66 -22.47
N ASP A 274 58.86 6.60 -22.28
CA ASP A 274 59.68 5.68 -23.10
C ASP A 274 60.25 4.65 -22.09
N GLY A 275 60.43 3.38 -22.50
CA GLY A 275 61.57 2.52 -22.14
C GLY A 275 61.83 1.99 -20.71
N GLY A 276 62.10 0.67 -20.65
CA GLY A 276 63.02 -0.01 -19.70
C GLY A 276 62.32 -0.77 -18.55
N ASP A 277 62.57 -2.05 -18.28
CA ASP A 277 63.58 -3.04 -18.71
C ASP A 277 62.93 -4.44 -18.69
#